data_AF-A0A060NS75-F1
#
_entry.id   AF-A0A060NS75-F1
#
_cell.length_a   1.000
_cell.length_b   1.000
_cell.length_c   1.000
_cell.angle_alpha   90.00
_cell.angle_beta   90.00
_cell.angle_gamma   90.00
#
_symmetry.space_group_name_H-M   'P 1'
#
loop_
_entity.id
_entity.type
_entity.pdbx_description
1 polymer ?
#
loop_
_entity_poly.entity_id
_entity_poly.type
_entity_poly.pdbx_seq_one_letter_code
_entity_poly.pdbx_strand_id
1 'polypeptide(L)'
;MSDATFTFRVDESLKSEFSSAAKNRDRNAAQLLRDFMRDFVQQQQEAAAHDAWFHRQVQIGLDSANAGNLIQSAEVEAEFAAKRAATRRRLEASAE
;
A
#
# COMPACT_ATOMS: atom_id res chain seq x y z
N MET A 1 -2.20 16.50 -24.47
CA MET A 1 -2.03 16.71 -23.02
C MET A 1 -2.20 18.18 -22.76
N SER A 2 -3.09 18.56 -21.85
CA SER A 2 -3.23 19.95 -21.43
C SER A 2 -2.17 20.25 -20.38
N ASP A 3 -1.23 21.13 -20.69
CA ASP A 3 -0.25 21.59 -19.71
C ASP A 3 -0.90 22.61 -18.76
N ALA A 4 -0.62 22.47 -17.46
CA ALA A 4 -1.05 23.40 -16.42
C ALA A 4 0.18 23.90 -15.64
N THR A 5 0.24 25.20 -15.37
CA THR A 5 1.36 25.83 -14.67
C THR A 5 1.03 26.05 -13.20
N PHE A 6 1.90 25.57 -12.31
CA PHE A 6 1.88 25.88 -10.89
C PHE A 6 2.94 26.93 -10.57
N THR A 7 2.58 27.97 -9.84
CA THR A 7 3.52 28.98 -9.32
C THR A 7 3.31 29.08 -7.81
N PHE A 8 4.38 28.92 -7.05
CA PHE A 8 4.37 29.01 -5.60
C PHE A 8 5.64 29.71 -5.12
N ARG A 9 5.57 30.30 -3.92
CA ARG A 9 6.72 30.95 -3.27
C ARG A 9 7.38 29.96 -2.32
N VAL A 10 8.70 29.96 -2.30
CA VAL A 10 9.54 29.22 -1.37
C VAL A 10 10.66 30.12 -0.90
N ASP A 11 11.25 29.80 0.23
CA ASP A 11 12.48 30.44 0.68
C ASP A 11 13.61 30.22 -0.32
N GLU A 12 14.43 31.24 -0.55
CA GLU A 12 15.51 31.17 -1.55
C GLU A 12 16.58 30.14 -1.17
N SER A 13 16.84 29.97 0.14
CA SER A 13 17.75 28.91 0.64
C SER A 13 17.23 27.52 0.26
N LEU A 14 15.94 27.26 0.50
CA LEU A 14 15.30 25.99 0.19
C LEU A 14 15.33 25.69 -1.32
N LYS A 15 15.07 26.70 -2.16
CA LYS A 15 15.16 26.57 -3.62
C LYS A 15 16.57 26.19 -4.07
N SER A 16 17.59 26.81 -3.50
CA SER A 16 19.00 26.54 -3.80
C SER A 16 19.41 25.13 -3.40
N GLU A 17 19.07 24.72 -2.17
CA GLU A 17 19.34 23.38 -1.64
C GLU A 17 18.63 22.29 -2.45
N PHE A 18 17.34 22.47 -2.72
CA PHE A 18 16.56 21.52 -3.52
C PHE A 18 17.10 21.38 -4.94
N SER A 19 17.47 22.50 -5.58
CA SER A 19 18.06 22.49 -6.92
C SER A 19 19.41 21.80 -6.95
N SER A 20 20.24 21.99 -5.92
CA SER A 20 21.54 21.32 -5.79
C SER A 20 21.38 19.81 -5.57
N ALA A 21 20.47 19.42 -4.67
CA ALA A 21 20.14 18.02 -4.42
C ALA A 21 19.57 17.31 -5.67
N ALA A 22 18.75 18.00 -6.46
CA ALA A 22 18.21 17.48 -7.72
C ALA A 22 19.33 17.22 -8.73
N LYS A 23 20.25 18.19 -8.90
CA LYS A 23 21.41 18.07 -9.80
C LYS A 23 22.32 16.91 -9.41
N ASN A 24 22.55 16.69 -8.12
CA ASN A 24 23.34 15.54 -7.63
C ASN A 24 22.71 14.18 -7.99
N ARG A 25 21.44 14.15 -8.38
CA ARG A 25 20.70 12.96 -8.83
C ARG A 25 20.44 12.98 -10.34
N ASP A 26 21.13 13.84 -11.08
CA ASP A 26 20.96 14.08 -12.53
C ASP A 26 19.52 14.42 -12.94
N ARG A 27 18.77 15.07 -12.04
CA ARG A 27 17.37 15.47 -12.27
C ARG A 27 17.21 16.98 -12.12
N ASN A 28 16.20 17.54 -12.78
CA ASN A 28 15.79 18.92 -12.53
C ASN A 28 14.71 18.99 -11.43
N ALA A 29 14.65 20.13 -10.73
CA ALA A 29 13.72 20.37 -9.63
C ALA A 29 12.24 20.17 -10.04
N ALA A 30 11.86 20.62 -11.24
CA ALA A 30 10.48 20.48 -11.72
C ALA A 30 10.09 19.01 -11.97
N GLN A 31 11.04 18.15 -12.33
CA GLN A 31 10.82 16.73 -12.53
C GLN A 31 10.60 16.02 -11.19
N LEU A 32 11.41 16.32 -10.17
CA LEU A 32 11.18 15.81 -8.82
C LEU A 32 9.83 16.24 -8.25
N LEU A 33 9.42 17.50 -8.47
CA LEU A 33 8.09 17.97 -8.06
C LEU A 33 6.97 17.20 -8.77
N ARG A 34 7.08 16.97 -10.08
CA ARG A 34 6.07 16.19 -10.82
C ARG A 34 6.01 14.73 -10.35
N ASP A 35 7.15 14.13 -10.04
CA ASP A 35 7.21 12.76 -9.53
C ASP A 35 6.58 12.70 -8.14
N PHE A 36 6.94 13.62 -7.24
CA PHE A 36 6.31 13.73 -5.92
C PHE A 36 4.80 13.94 -6.00
N MET A 37 4.32 14.81 -6.89
CA MET A 37 2.88 15.03 -7.07
C MET A 37 2.16 13.76 -7.52
N ARG A 38 2.76 12.97 -8.42
CA ARG A 38 2.20 11.68 -8.84
C ARG A 38 2.17 10.68 -7.70
N ASP A 39 3.28 10.53 -7.00
CA ASP A 39 3.40 9.58 -5.88
C ASP A 39 2.42 9.93 -4.76
N PHE A 40 2.29 11.22 -4.42
CA PHE A 40 1.34 11.69 -3.42
C PHE A 40 -0.11 11.40 -3.81
N VAL A 41 -0.48 11.69 -5.06
CA VAL A 41 -1.84 11.41 -5.56
C VAL A 41 -2.12 9.91 -5.57
N GLN A 42 -1.15 9.10 -6.01
CA GLN A 42 -1.25 7.64 -6.01
C GLN A 42 -1.43 7.10 -4.59
N GLN A 43 -0.59 7.53 -3.65
CA GLN A 43 -0.67 7.13 -2.25
C GLN A 43 -2.01 7.49 -1.62
N GLN A 44 -2.55 8.69 -1.89
CA GLN A 44 -3.86 9.10 -1.39
C GLN A 44 -5.00 8.28 -2.01
N GLN A 45 -4.91 7.93 -3.30
CA GLN A 45 -5.89 7.06 -3.94
C GLN A 45 -5.83 5.63 -3.40
N GLU A 46 -4.63 5.09 -3.20
CA GLU A 46 -4.43 3.77 -2.61
C GLU A 46 -4.93 3.70 -1.18
N ALA A 47 -4.65 4.72 -0.36
CA ALA A 47 -5.17 4.80 1.01
C ALA A 47 -6.71 4.85 1.01
N ALA A 48 -7.31 5.71 0.19
CA ALA A 48 -8.76 5.81 0.10
C ALA A 48 -9.41 4.53 -0.46
N ALA A 49 -8.78 3.89 -1.45
CA ALA A 49 -9.25 2.63 -2.02
C ALA A 49 -9.10 1.48 -1.03
N HIS A 50 -8.00 1.45 -0.28
CA HIS A 50 -7.76 0.47 0.78
C HIS A 50 -8.81 0.62 1.88
N ASP A 51 -9.09 1.83 2.35
CA ASP A 51 -10.10 2.06 3.38
C ASP A 51 -11.49 1.65 2.91
N ALA A 52 -11.89 2.01 1.68
CA ALA A 52 -13.16 1.59 1.10
C ALA A 52 -13.26 0.06 0.96
N TRP A 53 -12.18 -0.58 0.51
CA TRP A 53 -12.10 -2.04 0.43
C TRP A 53 -12.19 -2.69 1.81
N PHE A 54 -11.45 -2.16 2.80
CA PHE A 54 -11.41 -2.65 4.16
C PHE A 54 -12.78 -2.57 4.82
N HIS A 55 -13.46 -1.43 4.73
CA HIS A 55 -14.82 -1.27 5.23
C HIS A 55 -15.79 -2.28 4.59
N ARG A 56 -15.65 -2.54 3.28
CA ARG A 56 -16.44 -3.56 2.60
C ARG A 56 -16.15 -4.97 3.12
N GLN A 57 -14.88 -5.33 3.34
CA GLN A 57 -14.52 -6.65 3.89
C GLN A 57 -15.06 -6.83 5.31
N VAL A 58 -14.97 -5.80 6.14
CA VAL A 58 -15.54 -5.81 7.50
C VAL A 58 -17.05 -6.03 7.44
N GLN A 59 -17.76 -5.30 6.57
CA GLN A 59 -19.21 -5.46 6.43
C GLN A 59 -19.59 -6.87 5.98
N ILE A 60 -18.87 -7.45 5.02
CA ILE A 60 -19.07 -8.85 4.59
C ILE A 60 -18.91 -9.81 5.77
N GLY A 61 -17.88 -9.62 6.60
CA GLY A 61 -17.65 -10.44 7.79
C GLY A 61 -18.78 -10.32 8.82
N LEU A 62 -19.23 -9.09 9.09
CA LEU A 62 -20.36 -8.82 9.98
C LEU A 62 -21.66 -9.45 9.47
N ASP A 63 -21.96 -9.30 8.17
CA ASP A 63 -23.16 -9.87 7.56
C ASP A 63 -23.13 -11.40 7.59
N SER A 64 -21.96 -12.02 7.33
CA SER A 64 -21.77 -13.47 7.43
C SER A 64 -21.95 -13.98 8.85
N ALA A 65 -21.39 -13.28 9.83
CA ALA A 65 -21.56 -13.60 11.24
C ALA A 65 -23.03 -13.49 11.68
N ASN A 66 -23.70 -12.40 11.28
CA ASN A 66 -25.12 -12.17 11.56
C ASN A 66 -26.03 -13.21 10.88
N ALA A 67 -25.63 -13.73 9.72
CA ALA A 67 -26.29 -14.85 9.05
C ALA A 67 -26.03 -16.21 9.72
N GLY A 68 -25.22 -16.26 10.78
CA GLY A 68 -24.91 -17.47 11.53
C GLY A 68 -23.80 -18.33 10.91
N ASN A 69 -23.10 -17.84 9.88
CA ASN A 69 -21.98 -18.53 9.23
C ASN A 69 -20.70 -18.39 10.05
N LEU A 70 -20.74 -18.81 11.31
CA LEU A 70 -19.63 -18.78 12.26
C LEU A 70 -19.02 -20.17 12.42
N ILE A 71 -17.69 -20.20 12.56
CA ILE A 71 -16.93 -21.42 12.83
C ILE A 71 -16.37 -21.32 14.24
N GLN A 72 -16.39 -22.43 14.98
CA GLN A 72 -15.81 -22.48 16.32
C GLN A 72 -14.29 -22.30 16.26
N SER A 73 -13.74 -21.52 17.19
CA SER A 73 -12.30 -21.23 17.23
C SER A 73 -11.43 -22.49 17.25
N ALA A 74 -11.86 -23.53 17.97
CA ALA A 74 -11.14 -24.80 18.03
C ALA A 74 -11.05 -25.52 16.67
N GLU A 75 -12.11 -25.41 15.85
CA GLU A 75 -12.16 -26.02 14.51
C GLU A 75 -11.25 -25.26 13.54
N VAL A 76 -11.25 -23.92 13.61
CA VAL A 76 -10.33 -23.07 12.84
C VAL A 76 -8.87 -23.42 13.19
N GLU A 77 -8.54 -23.52 14.47
CA GLU A 77 -7.17 -23.85 14.90
C GLU A 77 -6.73 -25.23 14.42
N ALA A 78 -7.60 -26.23 14.48
CA ALA A 78 -7.32 -27.57 13.99
C ALA A 78 -7.03 -27.58 12.47
N GLU A 79 -7.87 -26.89 11.69
CA GLU A 79 -7.71 -26.81 10.23
C GLU A 79 -6.39 -26.11 9.85
N PHE A 80 -6.09 -24.96 10.46
CA PHE A 80 -4.87 -24.23 10.16
C PHE A 80 -3.62 -24.94 10.68
N ALA A 81 -3.69 -25.68 11.79
CA ALA A 81 -2.60 -26.55 12.22
C ALA A 81 -2.29 -27.65 11.19
N ALA A 82 -3.33 -28.28 10.63
CA ALA A 82 -3.18 -29.29 9.59
C ALA A 82 -2.57 -28.69 8.31
N LYS A 83 -3.05 -27.52 7.86
CA LYS A 83 -2.49 -26.80 6.70
C LYS A 83 -1.00 -26.49 6.89
N ARG A 84 -0.61 -25.94 8.04
CA ARG A 84 0.80 -25.64 8.36
C ARG A 84 1.67 -26.91 8.39
N ALA A 85 1.17 -28.00 8.95
CA ALA A 85 1.88 -29.28 8.96
C ALA A 85 2.10 -29.83 7.54
N ALA A 86 1.08 -29.76 6.69
CA ALA A 86 1.19 -30.17 5.29
C ALA A 86 2.19 -29.29 4.51
N THR A 87 2.16 -27.98 4.70
CA THR A 87 3.13 -27.06 4.08
C THR A 87 4.56 -27.38 4.50
N ARG A 88 4.82 -27.64 5.80
CA ARG A 88 6.16 -28.04 6.28
C ARG A 88 6.66 -29.31 5.62
N ARG A 89 5.85 -30.37 5.60
CA ARG A 89 6.21 -31.64 4.95
C ARG A 89 6.60 -31.45 3.48
N ARG A 90 5.87 -30.57 2.76
CA ARG A 90 6.19 -30.27 1.36
C ARG A 90 7.53 -29.53 1.21
N LEU A 91 7.82 -28.59 2.10
CA LEU A 91 9.09 -27.87 2.09
C LEU A 91 10.26 -28.80 2.42
N GLU A 92 10.10 -29.68 3.41
CA GLU A 92 11.08 -30.71 3.79
C GLU A 92 11.35 -31.68 2.63
N ALA A 93 10.29 -32.18 1.97
CA ALA A 93 10.41 -33.06 0.81
C ALA A 93 10.94 -32.38 -0.47
N SER A 94 10.97 -31.04 -0.52
CA SER A 94 11.56 -30.29 -1.64
C SER A 94 13.03 -29.91 -1.38
N ALA A 95 13.53 -30.18 -0.17
CA ALA A 95 14.89 -29.87 0.26
C ALA A 95 15.82 -31.11 0.26
N GLU A 96 15.25 -32.31 0.13
CA GLU A 96 15.96 -33.58 -0.19
C GLU A 96 16.05 -33.78 -1.71
#